data_AF-A0A844FVL2-F1
#
_entry.id   AF-A0A844FVL2-F1
#
_cell.length_a   1.000
_cell.length_b   1.000
_cell.length_c   1.000
_cell.angle_alpha   90.00
_cell.angle_beta   90.00
_cell.angle_gamma   90.00
#
_symmetry.space_group_name_H-M   'P 1'
#
loop_
_entity.id
_entity.type
_entity.pdbx_description
1 polymer ?
#
loop_
_entity_poly.entity_id
_entity_poly.type
_entity_poly.pdbx_seq_one_letter_code
_entity_poly.pdbx_strand_id
1 'polypeptide(L)'
;MNFIRDRESNVPFSLHDSRILQIEINETTLTLKLDRIFQYADDEEKWYQGIIEFTKVNIEECDIMVFQRPYGYDGEKSFTGETLSFDEFQKQYPDADFEIVTEGYSGYDTTFQGWIWQGENDPIFGIMRIWNTGDMIYRI
;
A
#
# COMPACT_ATOMS: atom_id res chain seq x y z
N MET A 1 -16.09 10.69 -6.29
CA MET A 1 -15.34 11.96 -6.35
C MET A 1 -13.86 11.64 -6.48
N ASN A 2 -13.12 12.44 -7.25
CA ASN A 2 -11.68 12.24 -7.46
C ASN A 2 -10.90 13.30 -6.69
N PHE A 3 -9.92 12.89 -5.89
CA PHE A 3 -9.04 13.78 -5.15
C PHE A 3 -7.59 13.48 -5.52
N ILE A 4 -6.93 14.46 -6.11
CA ILE A 4 -5.50 14.38 -6.42
C ILE A 4 -4.73 14.78 -5.16
N ARG A 5 -3.81 13.92 -4.72
CA ARG A 5 -2.93 14.23 -3.60
C ARG A 5 -1.95 15.33 -4.00
N ASP A 6 -1.95 16.43 -3.27
CA ASP A 6 -0.84 17.38 -3.27
C ASP A 6 0.32 16.79 -2.45
N ARG A 7 1.52 16.76 -3.05
CA ARG A 7 2.73 16.19 -2.45
C ARG A 7 3.38 17.13 -1.45
N GLU A 8 3.03 18.42 -1.48
CA GLU A 8 3.55 19.46 -0.59
C GLU A 8 2.64 19.73 0.61
N SER A 9 1.43 19.17 0.62
CA SER A 9 0.43 19.39 1.68
C SER A 9 0.15 18.14 2.52
N ASN A 10 -0.45 18.40 3.68
CA ASN A 10 -1.04 17.35 4.51
C ASN A 10 -2.11 16.58 3.74
N VAL A 11 -2.25 15.30 4.09
CA VAL A 11 -3.16 14.37 3.43
C VAL A 11 -4.56 14.55 4.02
N PRO A 12 -5.59 14.81 3.21
CA PRO A 12 -6.97 14.84 3.70
C PRO A 12 -7.53 13.45 3.96
N PHE A 13 -6.82 12.39 3.55
CA PHE A 13 -7.20 11.00 3.70
C PHE A 13 -6.10 10.22 4.41
N SER A 14 -6.48 9.17 5.12
CA SER A 14 -5.60 8.22 5.78
C SER A 14 -5.89 6.83 5.28
N LEU A 15 -4.84 6.03 5.10
CA LEU A 15 -4.89 4.63 4.71
C LEU A 15 -4.44 3.71 5.85
N HIS A 16 -4.02 4.25 6.99
CA HIS A 16 -3.78 3.48 8.20
C HIS A 16 -5.01 2.59 8.49
N ASP A 17 -4.74 1.33 8.79
CA ASP A 17 -5.71 0.24 9.02
C ASP A 17 -6.56 -0.13 7.79
N SER A 18 -6.27 0.44 6.63
CA SER A 18 -6.91 0.04 5.36
C SER A 18 -6.22 -1.18 4.79
N ARG A 19 -7.00 -2.02 4.10
CA ARG A 19 -6.50 -3.20 3.40
C ARG A 19 -6.58 -2.99 1.91
N ILE A 20 -5.45 -3.16 1.22
CA ILE A 20 -5.40 -3.31 -0.22
C ILE A 20 -5.87 -4.73 -0.53
N LEU A 21 -7.03 -4.83 -1.16
CA LEU A 21 -7.69 -6.10 -1.54
C LEU A 21 -7.28 -6.57 -2.94
N GLN A 22 -6.82 -5.64 -3.77
CA GLN A 22 -6.45 -5.94 -5.14
C GLN A 22 -5.44 -4.91 -5.63
N ILE A 23 -4.45 -5.41 -6.38
CA ILE A 23 -3.45 -4.59 -7.05
C ILE A 23 -3.59 -4.84 -8.55
N GLU A 24 -3.78 -3.79 -9.34
CA GLU A 24 -3.88 -3.87 -10.79
C GLU A 24 -2.81 -2.98 -11.43
N ILE A 25 -2.10 -3.51 -12.43
CA ILE A 25 -1.05 -2.80 -13.14
C ILE A 25 -1.37 -2.76 -14.62
N ASN A 26 -1.27 -1.58 -15.22
CA ASN A 26 -1.42 -1.38 -16.64
C ASN A 26 -0.44 -0.33 -17.15
N GLU A 27 0.57 -0.77 -17.92
CA GLU A 27 1.64 0.03 -18.55
C GLU A 27 2.35 1.03 -17.61
N THR A 28 1.69 2.14 -17.28
CA THR A 28 2.19 3.23 -16.44
C THR A 28 1.24 3.62 -15.31
N THR A 29 0.23 2.80 -15.06
CA THR A 29 -0.79 3.01 -14.02
C THR A 29 -0.79 1.85 -13.04
N LEU A 30 -0.77 2.18 -11.75
CA LEU A 30 -0.96 1.24 -10.64
C LEU A 30 -2.26 1.61 -9.93
N THR A 31 -3.17 0.66 -9.82
CA THR A 31 -4.43 0.82 -9.09
C THR A 31 -4.44 -0.10 -7.89
N LEU A 32 -4.72 0.47 -6.72
CA LEU A 32 -4.90 -0.25 -5.47
C LEU A 32 -6.36 -0.14 -5.07
N LYS A 33 -7.06 -1.27 -4.96
CA LYS A 33 -8.42 -1.31 -4.43
C LYS A 33 -8.37 -1.50 -2.93
N LEU A 34 -9.01 -0.62 -2.19
CA LEU A 34 -9.03 -0.68 -0.73
C LEU A 34 -10.40 -1.07 -0.18
N ASP A 35 -10.40 -1.72 0.97
CA ASP A 35 -11.64 -1.97 1.72
C ASP A 35 -12.22 -0.65 2.26
N ARG A 36 -11.35 0.25 2.73
CA ARG A 36 -11.66 1.54 3.34
C ARG A 36 -10.61 2.59 3.00
N ILE A 37 -11.02 3.84 2.97
CA ILE A 37 -10.19 5.04 2.92
C ILE A 37 -10.78 6.00 3.93
N PHE A 38 -9.98 6.40 4.93
CA PHE A 38 -10.44 7.23 6.04
C PHE A 38 -10.29 8.71 5.71
N GLN A 39 -11.21 9.53 6.20
CA GLN A 39 -11.17 10.97 6.15
C GLN A 39 -11.45 11.53 7.54
N TYR A 40 -10.55 12.39 8.01
CA TYR A 40 -10.70 13.10 9.28
C TYR A 40 -11.00 14.57 8.97
N ALA A 41 -12.23 14.99 9.22
CA ALA A 41 -12.66 16.38 9.00
C ALA A 41 -13.65 16.78 10.09
N ASP A 42 -13.53 18.01 10.60
CA ASP A 42 -14.47 18.59 11.57
C ASP A 42 -14.72 17.72 12.82
N ASP A 43 -13.66 17.09 13.35
CA ASP A 43 -13.71 16.14 14.47
C ASP A 43 -14.54 14.86 14.21
N GLU A 44 -14.93 14.60 12.96
CA GLU A 44 -15.59 13.37 12.53
C GLU A 44 -14.65 12.46 11.74
N GLU A 45 -14.77 11.15 11.97
CA GLU A 45 -14.19 10.12 11.12
C GLU A 45 -15.26 9.64 10.12
N LYS A 46 -14.93 9.70 8.84
CA LYS A 46 -15.70 9.08 7.75
C LYS A 46 -14.81 8.09 7.03
N TRP A 47 -15.40 7.04 6.48
CA TRP A 47 -14.69 6.11 5.62
C TRP A 47 -15.48 5.84 4.35
N TYR A 48 -14.75 5.56 3.28
CA TYR A 48 -15.28 5.30 1.96
C TYR A 48 -14.65 4.04 1.39
N GLN A 49 -15.40 3.30 0.57
CA GLN A 49 -14.79 2.30 -0.31
C GLN A 49 -14.26 3.02 -1.54
N GLY A 50 -13.10 2.60 -2.04
CA GLY A 50 -12.52 3.27 -3.18
C GLY A 50 -11.25 2.62 -3.70
N ILE A 51 -10.67 3.29 -4.69
CA ILE A 51 -9.37 2.92 -5.24
C ILE A 51 -8.40 4.09 -5.14
N ILE A 52 -7.12 3.77 -5.08
CA ILE A 52 -6.03 4.71 -5.28
C ILE A 52 -5.39 4.40 -6.61
N GLU A 53 -5.27 5.42 -7.45
CA GLU A 53 -4.63 5.32 -8.75
C GLU A 53 -3.35 6.14 -8.75
N PHE A 54 -2.22 5.50 -9.06
CA PHE A 54 -0.96 6.16 -9.34
C PHE A 54 -0.75 6.19 -10.85
N THR A 55 -0.47 7.37 -11.39
CA THR A 55 -0.19 7.56 -12.83
C THR A 55 1.30 7.82 -13.08
N LYS A 56 1.77 7.54 -14.30
CA LYS A 56 3.19 7.64 -14.71
C LYS A 56 4.13 6.91 -13.74
N VAL A 57 3.72 5.71 -13.36
CA VAL A 57 4.48 4.79 -12.50
C VAL A 57 5.63 4.22 -13.31
N ASN A 58 6.82 4.16 -12.70
CA ASN A 58 7.91 3.35 -13.23
C ASN A 58 7.88 2.00 -12.50
N ILE A 59 7.27 0.99 -13.12
CA ILE A 59 7.05 -0.32 -12.49
C ILE A 59 8.36 -1.02 -12.13
N GLU A 60 9.46 -0.76 -12.86
CA GLU A 60 10.79 -1.33 -12.56
C GLU A 60 11.39 -0.76 -11.25
N GLU A 61 10.93 0.41 -10.81
CA GLU A 61 11.36 1.05 -9.56
C GLU A 61 10.42 0.74 -8.38
N CYS A 62 9.35 -0.01 -8.65
CA CYS A 62 8.34 -0.41 -7.67
C CYS A 62 8.57 -1.86 -7.23
N ASP A 63 8.53 -2.13 -5.93
CA ASP A 63 8.71 -3.48 -5.39
C ASP A 63 7.92 -3.70 -4.10
N ILE A 64 7.76 -4.96 -3.74
CA ILE A 64 7.22 -5.39 -2.46
C ILE A 64 8.28 -6.27 -1.79
N MET A 65 8.86 -5.77 -0.71
CA MET A 65 9.70 -6.58 0.16
C MET A 65 8.82 -7.35 1.13
N VAL A 66 9.02 -8.67 1.21
CA VAL A 66 8.23 -9.58 2.04
C VAL A 66 9.15 -10.22 3.07
N PHE A 67 8.72 -10.22 4.33
CA PHE A 67 9.49 -10.72 5.47
C PHE A 67 8.67 -11.71 6.28
N GLN A 68 9.30 -12.80 6.71
CA GLN A 68 8.62 -13.81 7.55
C GLN A 68 8.08 -13.19 8.84
N ARG A 69 8.89 -12.36 9.51
CA ARG A 69 8.51 -11.55 10.67
C ARG A 69 9.33 -10.25 10.71
N PRO A 70 8.77 -9.15 11.26
CA PRO A 70 9.55 -7.93 11.51
C PRO A 70 10.64 -8.18 12.55
N TYR A 71 11.81 -7.57 12.37
CA TYR A 71 12.86 -7.61 13.39
C TYR A 71 12.36 -7.03 14.73
N GLY A 72 12.62 -7.73 15.83
CA GLY A 72 12.19 -7.33 17.17
C GLY A 72 10.74 -7.68 17.51
N TYR A 73 9.93 -8.11 16.53
CA TYR A 73 8.58 -8.63 16.80
C TYR A 73 8.66 -10.00 17.46
N ASP A 74 7.98 -10.16 18.61
CA ASP A 74 7.99 -11.42 19.38
C ASP A 74 9.40 -11.96 19.70
N GLY A 75 10.36 -11.05 19.91
CA GLY A 75 11.75 -11.42 20.22
C GLY A 75 12.56 -11.91 19.02
N GLU A 76 12.07 -11.73 17.80
CA GLU A 76 12.81 -12.03 16.56
C GLU A 76 14.12 -11.24 16.50
N LYS A 77 15.22 -11.94 16.24
CA LYS A 77 16.59 -11.38 16.20
C LYS A 77 17.29 -11.59 14.86
N SER A 78 16.60 -12.24 13.93
CA SER A 78 17.06 -12.45 12.57
C SER A 78 16.07 -11.82 11.60
N PHE A 79 16.49 -11.65 10.37
CA PHE A 79 15.64 -11.09 9.34
C PHE A 79 15.86 -11.88 8.06
N THR A 80 14.78 -12.41 7.53
CA THR A 80 14.74 -13.17 6.28
C THR A 80 13.58 -12.65 5.45
N GLY A 81 13.83 -12.52 4.16
CA GLY A 81 12.83 -12.00 3.24
C GLY A 81 13.33 -12.02 1.81
N GLU A 82 12.45 -11.59 0.93
CA GLU A 82 12.69 -11.47 -0.50
C GLU A 82 12.07 -10.17 -1.02
N THR A 83 12.56 -9.73 -2.16
CA THR A 83 12.00 -8.59 -2.89
C THR A 83 11.28 -9.14 -4.11
N LEU A 84 10.03 -8.75 -4.28
CA LEU A 84 9.16 -9.19 -5.37
C LEU A 84 8.76 -8.00 -6.22
N SER A 85 8.70 -8.21 -7.54
CA SER A 85 7.85 -7.38 -8.37
C SER A 85 6.37 -7.57 -7.99
N PHE A 86 5.51 -6.63 -8.37
CA PHE A 86 4.08 -6.75 -8.14
C PHE A 86 3.45 -7.96 -8.85
N ASP A 87 3.97 -8.35 -10.01
CA ASP A 87 3.51 -9.54 -10.74
C ASP A 87 3.89 -10.83 -10.00
N GLU A 88 5.10 -10.89 -9.43
CA GLU A 88 5.53 -12.02 -8.60
C GLU A 88 4.74 -12.09 -7.30
N PHE A 89 4.50 -10.95 -6.65
CA PHE A 89 3.68 -10.87 -5.45
C PHE A 89 2.27 -11.42 -5.69
N GLN A 90 1.59 -10.97 -6.74
CA GLN A 90 0.24 -11.48 -7.07
C GLN A 90 0.23 -12.97 -7.42
N LYS A 91 1.31 -13.51 -8.00
CA LYS A 91 1.42 -14.96 -8.29
C LYS A 91 1.66 -15.79 -7.04
N GLN A 92 2.48 -15.30 -6.11
CA GLN A 92 2.81 -16.00 -4.87
C GLN A 92 1.71 -15.85 -3.82
N TYR A 93 1.02 -14.72 -3.80
CA TYR A 93 0.03 -14.32 -2.81
C TYR A 93 -1.30 -13.87 -3.48
N PRO A 94 -1.97 -14.75 -4.26
CA PRO A 94 -3.10 -14.35 -5.12
C PRO A 94 -4.34 -13.87 -4.37
N ASP A 95 -4.54 -14.31 -3.13
CA ASP A 95 -5.70 -13.99 -2.29
C ASP A 95 -5.31 -13.16 -1.06
N ALA A 96 -4.17 -12.46 -1.12
CA ALA A 96 -3.65 -11.74 0.04
C ALA A 96 -4.22 -10.32 0.16
N ASP A 97 -4.60 -9.96 1.39
CA ASP A 97 -4.89 -8.58 1.76
C ASP A 97 -3.61 -7.93 2.32
N PHE A 98 -3.23 -6.76 1.79
CA PHE A 98 -2.14 -5.97 2.36
C PHE A 98 -2.72 -4.89 3.28
N GLU A 99 -2.63 -5.10 4.59
CA GLU A 99 -2.98 -4.10 5.61
C GLU A 99 -1.88 -3.05 5.74
N ILE A 100 -2.26 -1.77 5.68
CA ILE A 100 -1.36 -0.64 5.81
C ILE A 100 -1.33 -0.20 7.27
N VAL A 101 -0.17 -0.37 7.90
CA VAL A 101 0.10 0.09 9.28
C VAL A 101 0.86 1.40 9.30
N THR A 102 1.71 1.63 8.29
CA THR A 102 2.51 2.85 8.18
C THR A 102 2.55 3.32 6.74
N GLU A 103 2.30 4.62 6.56
CA GLU A 103 2.37 5.31 5.29
C GLU A 103 3.58 6.25 5.27
N GLY A 104 4.34 6.24 4.18
CA GLY A 104 5.39 7.20 3.91
C GLY A 104 5.15 7.89 2.57
N TYR A 105 5.25 9.21 2.56
CA TYR A 105 5.12 10.02 1.35
C TYR A 105 6.31 10.97 1.28
N SER A 106 7.19 10.79 0.29
CA SER A 106 8.39 11.61 0.14
C SER A 106 8.77 11.78 -1.33
N GLY A 107 8.61 13.00 -1.86
CA GLY A 107 8.97 13.29 -3.25
C GLY A 107 8.19 12.40 -4.22
N TYR A 108 8.90 11.55 -4.98
CA TYR A 108 8.33 10.60 -5.94
C TYR A 108 7.99 9.22 -5.37
N ASP A 109 8.32 9.00 -4.10
CA ASP A 109 8.18 7.72 -3.42
C ASP A 109 6.97 7.72 -2.48
N THR A 110 6.16 6.67 -2.60
CA THR A 110 5.14 6.28 -1.63
C THR A 110 5.52 4.92 -1.06
N THR A 111 5.46 4.78 0.26
CA THR A 111 5.71 3.52 0.96
C THR A 111 4.52 3.13 1.81
N PHE A 112 4.11 1.86 1.71
CA PHE A 112 3.15 1.25 2.61
C PHE A 112 3.81 0.09 3.33
N GLN A 113 3.77 0.11 4.65
CA GLN A 113 4.31 -0.98 5.48
C GLN A 113 3.19 -1.58 6.31
N GLY A 114 3.18 -2.90 6.45
CA GLY A 114 2.20 -3.56 7.29
C GLY A 114 2.10 -5.05 7.05
N TRP A 115 0.93 -5.61 7.30
CA TRP A 115 0.70 -7.05 7.33
C TRP A 115 0.11 -7.57 6.04
N ILE A 116 0.63 -8.69 5.55
CA ILE A 116 0.11 -9.42 4.40
C ILE A 116 -0.65 -10.64 4.96
N TRP A 117 -1.97 -10.59 4.86
CA TRP A 117 -2.87 -11.63 5.35
C TRP A 117 -3.12 -12.66 4.25
N GLN A 118 -2.99 -13.96 4.57
CA GLN A 118 -3.14 -15.06 3.62
C GLN A 118 -4.23 -16.03 4.08
N GLY A 119 -5.46 -15.52 4.20
CA GLY A 119 -6.60 -16.26 4.75
C GLY A 119 -6.41 -16.55 6.25
N GLU A 120 -6.40 -17.83 6.63
CA GLU A 120 -6.27 -18.27 8.03
C GLU A 120 -4.81 -18.46 8.49
N ASN A 121 -3.83 -18.30 7.58
CA ASN A 121 -2.42 -18.41 7.94
C ASN A 121 -1.94 -17.18 8.74
N ASP A 122 -0.87 -17.36 9.51
CA ASP A 122 -0.20 -16.25 10.19
C ASP A 122 0.21 -15.18 9.16
N PRO A 123 -0.07 -13.88 9.42
CA PRO A 123 0.33 -12.82 8.52
C PRO A 123 1.85 -12.68 8.50
N ILE A 124 2.36 -12.32 7.34
CA ILE A 124 3.77 -11.94 7.14
C ILE A 124 3.86 -10.42 7.01
N PHE A 125 5.06 -9.85 7.08
CA PHE A 125 5.24 -8.40 7.02
C PHE A 125 5.68 -7.96 5.62
N GLY A 126 5.14 -6.85 5.15
CA GLY A 126 5.41 -6.29 3.83
C GLY A 126 5.82 -4.84 3.87
N ILE A 127 6.71 -4.45 2.95
CA ILE A 127 7.00 -3.05 2.61
C ILE A 127 6.81 -2.91 1.09
N MET A 128 5.76 -2.19 0.71
CA MET A 128 5.46 -1.85 -0.68
C MET A 128 6.07 -0.48 -0.98
N ARG A 129 6.96 -0.40 -1.98
CA ARG A 129 7.50 0.85 -2.52
C ARG A 129 6.90 1.13 -3.89
N ILE A 130 6.32 2.31 -4.04
CA ILE A 130 5.72 2.81 -5.28
C ILE A 130 6.45 4.08 -5.67
N TRP A 131 7.00 4.09 -6.89
CA TRP A 131 7.62 5.26 -7.47
C TRP A 131 6.81 5.75 -8.66
N ASN A 132 6.39 7.01 -8.65
CA ASN A 132 5.65 7.60 -9.75
C ASN A 132 5.87 9.10 -9.89
N THR A 133 5.91 9.59 -11.14
CA THR A 133 6.05 11.04 -11.45
C THR A 133 4.72 11.74 -11.68
N GLY A 134 3.63 10.98 -11.84
CA GLY A 134 2.30 11.51 -12.09
C GLY A 134 1.51 11.75 -10.82
N ASP A 135 0.21 11.68 -10.92
CA ASP A 135 -0.70 11.91 -9.81
C ASP A 135 -0.91 10.64 -8.97
N MET A 136 -1.12 10.82 -7.67
CA MET A 136 -1.77 9.85 -6.79
C MET A 136 -3.20 10.33 -6.56
N ILE A 137 -4.18 9.53 -6.93
CA ILE A 137 -5.58 9.94 -7.02
C ILE A 137 -6.44 9.01 -6.14
N TYR A 138 -7.08 9.58 -5.13
CA TYR A 138 -8.14 8.89 -4.38
C TYR A 138 -9.44 8.97 -5.17
N ARG A 139 -10.03 7.82 -5.49
CA ARG A 139 -11.32 7.71 -6.18
C ARG A 139 -12.32 7.05 -5.23
N ILE A 140 -13.08 7.88 -4.51
CA ILE A 140 -14.09 7.51 -3.48
C ILE A 140 -15.52 7.80 -3.92
#